data_AF-A0A7C4IRG1-F1
#
_entry.id   AF-A0A7C4IRG1-F1
#
_cell.length_a   1.000
_cell.length_b   1.000
_cell.length_c   1.000
_cell.angle_alpha   90.00
_cell.angle_beta   90.00
_cell.angle_gamma   90.00
#
_symmetry.space_group_name_H-M   'P 1'
#
loop_
_entity.id
_entity.type
_entity.pdbx_description
1 polymer ?
#
loop_
_entity_poly.entity_id
_entity_poly.type
_entity_poly.pdbx_seq_one_letter_code
_entity_poly.pdbx_strand_id
1 'polypeptide(L)'
;MAWMLLALLLSAEPVDGCEAMVVCPSALRSALVPWVEYRRGQGYRLRVIEPSGTADDLLRRVRQAASPATRFVVLVGDADAAAASAGGGRESACVPTHYRKAAVNVRFGSEPMLATDGPYGDFDGDGMPDAAVGRLSADSADQLRTIVEKTLAYERSGDMGLWRRTIHCVAGVGGFGPLLDGVLESSVRYFLTETVPPAYRVTMTYAAPGSPYCPPLDSFSQAAAARFNEGGWFWVYMGHGRPEGLDWVRGASGPRPILDRPQVTQLRANAGAPLAVFLACYGGAFDADDCLGEEMLRAEGGPAGVIGASRVAMPYGMASLAVGLLDEVFVHQTPTVGEALLHARQALLQHDPADDPRRKLLDAIAAGISPAHESLRAEREEHAAMFHLLGDPLLRLRHPLTLPLRADVDQTAPDGQLLVRGSAPCAGRLRLE
;
A
#
# COMPACT_ATOMS: atom_id res chain seq x y z
N MET A 1 0.84 29.87 -26.79
CA MET A 1 2.01 28.99 -26.96
C MET A 1 2.09 27.84 -25.95
N ALA A 2 1.76 28.02 -24.66
CA ALA A 2 1.78 26.93 -23.66
C ALA A 2 0.80 25.76 -23.96
N TRP A 3 -0.39 26.05 -24.50
CA TRP A 3 -1.39 25.03 -24.85
C TRP A 3 -0.97 24.09 -26.01
N MET A 4 -0.15 24.56 -26.95
CA MET A 4 0.34 23.73 -28.06
C MET A 4 1.45 22.77 -27.62
N LEU A 5 2.28 23.16 -26.64
CA LEU A 5 3.29 22.27 -26.04
C LEU A 5 2.66 21.19 -25.16
N LEU A 6 1.53 21.49 -24.50
CA LEU A 6 0.77 20.52 -23.70
C LEU A 6 0.19 19.36 -24.53
N ALA A 7 -0.30 19.64 -25.74
CA ALA A 7 -0.89 18.65 -26.63
C ALA A 7 0.14 17.72 -27.29
N LEU A 8 1.33 18.23 -27.63
CA LEU A 8 2.42 17.45 -28.22
C LEU A 8 3.11 16.50 -27.23
N LEU A 9 3.03 16.77 -25.92
CA LEU A 9 3.55 15.88 -24.89
C LEU A 9 2.59 14.71 -24.57
N LEU A 10 1.32 14.77 -24.98
CA LEU A 10 0.31 13.75 -24.66
C LEU A 10 -0.30 13.08 -25.90
N SER A 11 0.24 13.34 -27.09
CA SER A 11 -0.18 12.66 -28.32
C SER A 11 0.16 11.17 -28.28
N ALA A 12 -0.82 10.35 -28.65
CA ALA A 12 -0.70 8.90 -28.78
C ALA A 12 0.13 8.54 -30.03
N GLU A 13 1.44 8.78 -30.01
CA GLU A 13 2.30 8.04 -30.93
C GLU A 13 2.41 6.58 -30.46
N PRO A 14 2.44 5.59 -31.37
CA PRO A 14 2.78 4.22 -31.01
C PRO A 14 4.24 4.21 -30.54
N VAL A 15 4.41 4.28 -29.22
CA VAL A 15 5.72 4.12 -28.60
C VAL A 15 5.96 2.63 -28.47
N ASP A 16 6.81 2.07 -29.33
CA ASP A 16 7.39 0.76 -29.09
C ASP A 16 8.03 0.74 -27.70
N GLY A 17 7.65 -0.24 -26.88
CA GLY A 17 8.19 -0.40 -25.53
C GLY A 17 7.56 0.47 -24.44
N CYS A 18 6.28 0.84 -24.55
CA CYS A 18 5.54 1.50 -23.46
C CYS A 18 5.66 0.71 -22.14
N GLU A 19 6.25 1.33 -21.11
CA GLU A 19 6.47 0.71 -19.80
C GLU A 19 5.32 0.97 -18.82
N ALA A 20 4.64 2.12 -18.94
CA ALA A 20 3.49 2.46 -18.11
C ALA A 20 2.32 2.99 -18.94
N MET A 21 1.18 2.31 -18.81
CA MET A 21 -0.12 2.76 -19.32
C MET A 21 -0.76 3.70 -18.29
N VAL A 22 -1.20 4.86 -18.72
CA VAL A 22 -1.86 5.85 -17.86
C VAL A 22 -3.28 6.07 -18.37
N VAL A 23 -4.28 5.71 -17.57
CA VAL A 23 -5.69 5.99 -17.88
C VAL A 23 -6.09 7.26 -17.14
N CYS A 24 -6.31 8.35 -17.87
CA CYS A 24 -6.58 9.66 -17.28
C CYS A 24 -7.68 10.41 -18.04
N PRO A 25 -8.80 10.77 -17.39
CA PRO A 25 -9.81 11.66 -17.94
C PRO A 25 -9.22 13.02 -18.32
N SER A 26 -9.71 13.58 -19.42
CA SER A 26 -9.29 14.91 -19.91
C SER A 26 -9.33 16.01 -18.84
N ALA A 27 -10.32 15.97 -17.94
CA ALA A 27 -10.49 16.92 -16.85
C ALA A 27 -9.33 16.92 -15.83
N LEU A 28 -8.63 15.79 -15.67
CA LEU A 28 -7.55 15.61 -14.70
C LEU A 28 -6.14 15.74 -15.32
N ARG A 29 -6.04 15.76 -16.66
CA ARG A 29 -4.75 15.74 -17.37
C ARG A 29 -3.81 16.87 -16.98
N SER A 30 -4.33 18.08 -16.78
CA SER A 30 -3.51 19.25 -16.43
C SER A 30 -2.81 19.08 -15.07
N ALA A 31 -3.51 18.52 -14.09
CA ALA A 31 -2.95 18.24 -12.77
C ALA A 31 -1.94 17.08 -12.77
N LEU A 32 -2.03 16.17 -13.76
CA LEU A 32 -1.10 15.05 -13.90
C LEU A 32 0.22 15.41 -14.60
N VAL A 33 0.33 16.57 -15.27
CA VAL A 33 1.52 16.96 -16.04
C VAL A 33 2.83 16.84 -15.24
N PRO A 34 2.95 17.34 -14.00
CA PRO A 34 4.19 17.24 -13.23
C PRO A 34 4.65 15.80 -12.98
N TRP A 35 3.68 14.88 -12.83
CA TRP A 35 3.94 13.45 -12.67
C TRP A 35 4.47 12.83 -13.97
N VAL A 36 3.82 13.12 -15.10
CA VAL A 36 4.23 12.65 -16.43
C VAL A 36 5.64 13.10 -16.77
N GLU A 37 5.95 14.38 -16.54
CA GLU A 37 7.28 14.94 -16.77
C GLU A 37 8.33 14.28 -15.87
N TYR A 38 8.01 14.07 -14.59
CA TYR A 38 8.93 13.44 -13.66
C TYR A 38 9.24 11.99 -14.06
N ARG A 39 8.23 11.18 -14.39
CA ARG A 39 8.40 9.78 -14.80
C ARG A 39 9.14 9.68 -16.13
N ARG A 40 8.86 10.54 -17.11
CA ARG A 40 9.66 10.61 -18.35
C ARG A 40 11.11 11.04 -18.09
N GLY A 41 11.34 11.97 -17.18
CA GLY A 41 12.68 12.36 -16.74
C GLY A 41 13.46 11.24 -16.07
N GLN A 42 12.76 10.26 -15.49
CA GLN A 42 13.35 9.00 -14.98
C GLN A 42 13.58 7.95 -16.07
N GLY A 43 13.21 8.22 -17.32
CA GLY A 43 13.37 7.34 -18.47
C GLY A 43 12.15 6.48 -18.83
N TYR A 44 11.06 6.56 -18.07
CA TYR A 44 9.87 5.75 -18.36
C TYR A 44 9.17 6.19 -19.64
N ARG A 45 8.87 5.22 -20.51
CA ARG A 45 8.01 5.43 -21.67
C ARG A 45 6.54 5.29 -21.27
N LEU A 46 5.82 6.41 -21.27
CA LEU A 46 4.43 6.50 -20.84
C LEU A 46 3.49 6.62 -22.03
N ARG A 47 2.38 5.87 -22.00
CA ARG A 47 1.24 6.03 -22.91
C ARG A 47 0.02 6.46 -22.12
N VAL A 48 -0.59 7.59 -22.50
CA VAL A 48 -1.78 8.11 -21.82
C VAL A 48 -3.02 7.90 -22.69
N ILE A 49 -4.05 7.27 -22.14
CA ILE A 49 -5.35 7.05 -22.80
C ILE A 49 -6.48 7.65 -21.98
N GLU A 50 -7.58 8.02 -22.63
CA GLU A 50 -8.83 8.43 -21.95
C GLU A 50 -9.61 7.20 -21.46
N PRO A 51 -10.23 7.24 -20.28
CA PRO A 51 -11.26 6.27 -19.90
C PRO A 51 -12.49 6.46 -20.81
N SER A 52 -12.99 5.38 -21.40
CA SER A 52 -14.17 5.42 -22.28
C SER A 52 -14.92 4.10 -22.23
N GLY A 53 -16.26 4.12 -22.22
CA GLY A 53 -17.07 2.90 -22.17
C GLY A 53 -16.86 2.10 -20.87
N THR A 54 -17.55 0.98 -20.67
CA THR A 54 -17.54 0.16 -19.43
C THR A 54 -16.13 -0.25 -18.96
N ALA A 55 -16.01 -0.85 -17.77
CA ALA A 55 -14.73 -1.43 -17.32
C ALA A 55 -14.16 -2.43 -18.35
N ASP A 56 -15.01 -3.26 -18.96
CA ASP A 56 -14.62 -4.19 -20.02
C ASP A 56 -14.19 -3.47 -21.32
N ASP A 57 -14.84 -2.38 -21.68
CA ASP A 57 -14.42 -1.55 -22.82
C ASP A 57 -13.02 -0.95 -22.57
N LEU A 58 -12.80 -0.44 -21.36
CA LEU A 58 -11.51 0.10 -20.96
C LEU A 58 -10.43 -0.99 -20.92
N LEU A 59 -10.71 -2.15 -20.36
CA LEU A 59 -9.80 -3.30 -20.31
C LEU A 59 -9.37 -3.72 -21.73
N ARG A 60 -10.32 -3.83 -22.67
CA ARG A 60 -9.99 -4.12 -24.07
C ARG A 60 -9.06 -3.09 -24.68
N ARG A 61 -9.26 -1.79 -24.39
CA ARG A 61 -8.38 -0.71 -24.87
C ARG A 61 -7.01 -0.75 -24.20
N VAL A 62 -6.93 -1.05 -22.91
CA VAL A 62 -5.67 -1.25 -22.19
C VAL A 62 -4.90 -2.41 -22.81
N ARG A 63 -5.52 -3.57 -23.02
CA ARG A 63 -4.89 -4.74 -23.67
C ARG A 63 -4.40 -4.44 -25.09
N GLN A 64 -5.20 -3.72 -25.89
CA GLN A 64 -4.81 -3.29 -27.24
C GLN A 64 -3.64 -2.29 -27.24
N ALA A 65 -3.52 -1.50 -26.18
CA ALA A 65 -2.52 -0.45 -26.07
C ALA A 65 -1.23 -0.89 -25.36
N ALA A 66 -1.29 -1.98 -24.59
CA ALA A 66 -0.18 -2.60 -23.89
C ALA A 66 0.81 -3.22 -24.89
N SER A 67 2.04 -3.39 -24.42
CA SER A 67 3.13 -4.05 -25.14
C SER A 67 3.83 -5.04 -24.21
N PRO A 68 4.70 -5.93 -24.71
CA PRO A 68 5.50 -6.80 -23.84
C PRO A 68 6.38 -6.07 -22.82
N ALA A 69 6.62 -4.76 -22.99
CA ALA A 69 7.35 -3.95 -22.03
C ALA A 69 6.47 -3.29 -20.96
N THR A 70 5.14 -3.37 -21.10
CA THR A 70 4.20 -2.71 -20.18
C THR A 70 4.18 -3.43 -18.85
N ARG A 71 4.63 -2.73 -17.80
CA ARG A 71 4.78 -3.25 -16.44
C ARG A 71 3.91 -2.53 -15.43
N PHE A 72 3.34 -1.37 -15.81
CA PHE A 72 2.55 -0.54 -14.93
C PHE A 72 1.27 -0.07 -15.60
N VAL A 73 0.19 -0.02 -14.83
CA VAL A 73 -1.07 0.65 -15.19
C VAL A 73 -1.42 1.64 -14.08
N VAL A 74 -1.50 2.92 -14.45
CA VAL A 74 -1.84 4.02 -13.54
C VAL A 74 -3.23 4.50 -13.87
N LEU A 75 -4.18 4.28 -12.97
CA LEU A 75 -5.55 4.77 -13.09
C LEU A 75 -5.63 6.13 -12.39
N VAL A 76 -6.12 7.15 -13.07
CA VAL A 76 -6.17 8.52 -12.54
C VAL A 76 -7.62 8.97 -12.49
N GLY A 77 -8.13 9.14 -11.28
CA GLY A 77 -9.55 9.38 -11.04
C GLY A 77 -10.16 8.33 -10.11
N ASP A 78 -11.26 8.70 -9.46
CA ASP A 78 -12.01 7.80 -8.58
C ASP A 78 -12.79 6.72 -9.35
N ALA A 79 -13.26 5.66 -8.68
CA ALA A 79 -14.23 4.73 -9.23
C ALA A 79 -15.64 5.28 -9.01
N ASP A 80 -16.41 5.42 -10.09
CA ASP A 80 -17.78 5.95 -10.02
C ASP A 80 -18.71 4.95 -9.30
N ALA A 81 -19.00 5.19 -8.02
CA ALA A 81 -19.92 4.39 -7.21
C ALA A 81 -21.35 4.38 -7.77
N ALA A 82 -21.76 5.45 -8.47
CA ALA A 82 -23.10 5.60 -9.05
C ALA A 82 -23.25 4.86 -10.40
N ALA A 83 -22.20 4.80 -11.22
CA ALA A 83 -22.20 4.05 -12.48
C ALA A 83 -22.26 2.52 -12.28
N ALA A 84 -21.84 2.02 -11.11
CA ALA A 84 -21.97 0.61 -10.75
C ALA A 84 -23.42 0.19 -10.45
N SER A 85 -24.30 1.14 -10.10
CA SER A 85 -25.63 0.87 -9.56
C SER A 85 -26.79 1.36 -10.45
N ALA A 86 -26.57 2.30 -11.37
CA ALA A 86 -27.56 2.69 -12.36
C ALA A 86 -26.85 3.23 -13.60
N GLY A 87 -27.33 2.90 -14.81
CA GLY A 87 -26.77 3.35 -16.10
C GLY A 87 -26.87 4.86 -16.38
N GLY A 88 -26.51 5.70 -15.41
CA GLY A 88 -26.34 7.14 -15.51
C GLY A 88 -25.01 7.52 -16.17
N GLY A 89 -24.96 8.73 -16.72
CA GLY A 89 -23.77 9.29 -17.33
C GLY A 89 -22.65 9.47 -16.30
N ARG A 90 -21.43 9.11 -16.70
CA ARG A 90 -20.25 9.19 -15.84
C ARG A 90 -19.90 10.61 -15.44
N GLU A 91 -19.47 10.77 -14.20
CA GLU A 91 -18.77 11.98 -13.80
C GLU A 91 -17.46 12.13 -14.59
N SER A 92 -17.11 13.38 -14.91
CA SER A 92 -16.01 13.71 -15.83
C SER A 92 -14.61 13.32 -15.31
N ALA A 93 -14.50 12.89 -14.06
CA ALA A 93 -13.24 12.59 -13.37
C ALA A 93 -13.05 11.10 -13.01
N CYS A 94 -14.00 10.22 -13.34
CA CYS A 94 -13.93 8.82 -12.89
C CYS A 94 -13.29 7.86 -13.90
N VAL A 95 -12.68 6.80 -13.37
CA VAL A 95 -12.16 5.64 -14.12
C VAL A 95 -12.87 4.39 -13.59
N PRO A 96 -13.62 3.64 -14.43
CA PRO A 96 -14.41 2.50 -13.96
C PRO A 96 -13.53 1.42 -13.34
N THR A 97 -14.11 0.61 -12.44
CA THR A 97 -13.46 -0.55 -11.84
C THR A 97 -14.18 -1.85 -12.21
N HIS A 98 -13.54 -2.99 -12.00
CA HIS A 98 -14.15 -4.30 -12.17
C HIS A 98 -14.71 -4.84 -10.86
N TYR A 99 -15.57 -5.84 -10.96
CA TYR A 99 -16.16 -6.51 -9.81
C TYR A 99 -15.96 -8.02 -9.93
N ARG A 100 -15.41 -8.64 -8.89
CA ARG A 100 -15.29 -10.10 -8.77
C ARG A 100 -16.29 -10.61 -7.74
N LYS A 101 -16.97 -11.72 -8.03
CA LYS A 101 -17.88 -12.34 -7.06
C LYS A 101 -17.12 -12.83 -5.83
N ALA A 102 -17.63 -12.50 -4.64
CA ALA A 102 -17.18 -13.04 -3.38
C ALA A 102 -17.58 -14.52 -3.22
N ALA A 103 -16.67 -15.34 -2.71
CA ALA A 103 -16.80 -16.76 -2.41
C ALA A 103 -16.74 -17.08 -0.90
N VAL A 104 -15.88 -16.38 -0.14
CA VAL A 104 -15.61 -16.66 1.28
C VAL A 104 -16.12 -15.54 2.17
N ASN A 105 -15.65 -14.31 1.98
CA ASN A 105 -15.95 -13.19 2.89
C ASN A 105 -17.44 -12.81 2.94
N VAL A 106 -18.22 -13.14 1.91
CA VAL A 106 -19.68 -12.97 1.87
C VAL A 106 -20.40 -13.70 3.02
N ARG A 107 -19.84 -14.81 3.50
CA ARG A 107 -20.37 -15.56 4.66
C ARG A 107 -20.17 -14.81 5.98
N PHE A 108 -19.34 -13.78 5.98
CA PHE A 108 -18.94 -12.97 7.13
C PHE A 108 -19.46 -11.53 7.04
N GLY A 109 -20.55 -11.32 6.28
CA GLY A 109 -21.21 -10.02 6.17
C GLY A 109 -20.62 -9.09 5.12
N SER A 110 -19.70 -9.56 4.29
CA SER A 110 -19.21 -8.81 3.13
C SER A 110 -20.28 -8.69 2.03
N GLU A 111 -20.14 -7.65 1.21
CA GLU A 111 -20.83 -7.48 -0.05
C GLU A 111 -20.53 -8.65 -1.01
N PRO A 112 -21.49 -9.04 -1.87
CA PRO A 112 -21.34 -10.19 -2.79
C PRO A 112 -20.35 -9.93 -3.93
N MET A 113 -19.94 -8.68 -4.14
CA MET A 113 -19.02 -8.26 -5.19
C MET A 113 -17.85 -7.48 -4.58
N LEU A 114 -16.65 -7.87 -4.96
CA LEU A 114 -15.38 -7.26 -4.60
C LEU A 114 -14.98 -6.29 -5.72
N ALA A 115 -14.91 -4.99 -5.43
CA ALA A 115 -14.32 -4.05 -6.39
C ALA A 115 -12.83 -4.36 -6.56
N THR A 116 -12.35 -4.29 -7.80
CA THR A 116 -10.98 -4.62 -8.15
C THR A 116 -10.50 -3.96 -9.43
N ASP A 117 -9.31 -3.36 -9.35
CA ASP A 117 -8.58 -2.87 -10.52
C ASP A 117 -7.57 -3.89 -11.08
N GLY A 118 -7.46 -5.06 -10.41
CA GLY A 118 -6.57 -6.15 -10.82
C GLY A 118 -6.64 -6.53 -12.30
N PRO A 119 -7.84 -6.67 -12.90
CA PRO A 119 -7.98 -7.05 -14.30
C PRO A 119 -7.29 -6.11 -15.28
N TYR A 120 -7.12 -4.82 -14.95
CA TYR A 120 -6.39 -3.90 -15.83
C TYR A 120 -4.91 -4.24 -15.98
N GLY A 121 -4.34 -5.01 -15.06
CA GLY A 121 -2.97 -5.51 -15.14
C GLY A 121 -2.84 -6.92 -15.72
N ASP A 122 -3.94 -7.62 -16.01
CA ASP A 122 -3.97 -8.97 -16.59
C ASP A 122 -4.24 -8.86 -18.10
N PHE A 123 -3.17 -8.91 -18.90
CA PHE A 123 -3.24 -8.61 -20.33
C PHE A 123 -3.64 -9.82 -21.17
N ASP A 124 -3.30 -11.03 -20.75
CA ASP A 124 -3.64 -12.26 -21.46
C ASP A 124 -4.94 -12.92 -20.99
N GLY A 125 -5.46 -12.53 -19.83
CA GLY A 125 -6.72 -13.00 -19.27
C GLY A 125 -6.63 -14.35 -18.57
N ASP A 126 -5.45 -14.78 -18.13
CA ASP A 126 -5.25 -16.04 -17.41
C ASP A 126 -5.60 -15.95 -15.91
N GLY A 127 -5.90 -14.75 -15.42
CA GLY A 127 -6.23 -14.47 -14.01
C GLY A 127 -5.02 -14.17 -13.13
N MET A 128 -3.81 -14.16 -13.69
CA MET A 128 -2.57 -13.72 -13.08
C MET A 128 -2.20 -12.33 -13.64
N PRO A 129 -2.09 -11.28 -12.80
CA PRO A 129 -1.74 -9.96 -13.31
C PRO A 129 -0.28 -9.93 -13.83
N ASP A 130 -0.07 -9.36 -15.01
CA ASP A 130 1.23 -9.11 -15.67
C ASP A 130 1.87 -7.79 -15.24
N ALA A 131 1.04 -6.79 -14.92
CA ALA A 131 1.45 -5.43 -14.63
C ALA A 131 0.95 -4.94 -13.27
N ALA A 132 1.77 -4.12 -12.62
CA ALA A 132 1.44 -3.47 -11.38
C ALA A 132 0.38 -2.38 -11.62
N VAL A 133 -0.73 -2.45 -10.88
CA VAL A 133 -1.83 -1.49 -10.99
C VAL A 133 -1.90 -0.62 -9.74
N GLY A 134 -2.03 0.69 -9.92
CA GLY A 134 -2.31 1.63 -8.83
C GLY A 134 -3.26 2.73 -9.29
N ARG A 135 -4.06 3.23 -8.34
CA ARG A 135 -5.08 4.26 -8.58
C ARG A 135 -4.74 5.55 -7.84
N LEU A 136 -4.52 6.63 -8.57
CA LEU A 136 -4.49 8.00 -8.04
C LEU A 136 -5.95 8.47 -7.87
N SER A 137 -6.64 7.98 -6.82
CA SER A 137 -8.07 8.24 -6.60
C SER A 137 -8.31 9.71 -6.24
N ALA A 138 -9.03 10.42 -7.10
CA ALA A 138 -9.35 11.84 -6.96
C ALA A 138 -10.60 12.20 -7.77
N ASP A 139 -11.45 13.03 -7.20
CA ASP A 139 -12.67 13.56 -7.84
C ASP A 139 -12.41 14.90 -8.56
N SER A 140 -11.28 15.53 -8.23
CA SER A 140 -10.93 16.87 -8.70
C SER A 140 -9.46 17.00 -9.05
N ALA A 141 -9.17 18.00 -9.90
CA ALA A 141 -7.81 18.36 -10.25
C ALA A 141 -6.96 18.81 -9.03
N ASP A 142 -7.61 19.35 -7.99
CA ASP A 142 -6.92 19.81 -6.77
C ASP A 142 -6.50 18.64 -5.89
N GLN A 143 -7.40 17.66 -5.64
CA GLN A 143 -7.04 16.43 -4.96
C GLN A 143 -5.92 15.68 -5.70
N LEU A 144 -6.01 15.56 -7.04
CA LEU A 144 -4.96 14.92 -7.83
C LEU A 144 -3.62 15.66 -7.70
N ARG A 145 -3.64 17.00 -7.70
CA ARG A 145 -2.42 17.80 -7.52
C ARG A 145 -1.78 17.50 -6.17
N THR A 146 -2.56 17.45 -5.09
CA THR A 146 -2.06 17.07 -3.76
C THR A 146 -1.39 15.69 -3.77
N ILE A 147 -2.01 14.70 -4.40
CA ILE A 147 -1.45 13.34 -4.52
C ILE A 147 -0.11 13.39 -5.28
N VAL A 148 -0.08 14.03 -6.45
CA VAL A 148 1.13 14.16 -7.28
C VAL A 148 2.24 14.86 -6.52
N GLU A 149 1.96 15.99 -5.86
CA GLU A 149 2.95 16.75 -5.09
C GLU A 149 3.55 15.91 -3.96
N LYS A 150 2.74 15.15 -3.22
CA LYS A 150 3.24 14.24 -2.18
C LYS A 150 4.11 13.12 -2.75
N THR A 151 3.69 12.47 -3.83
CA THR A 151 4.47 11.43 -4.51
C THR A 151 5.83 11.97 -4.97
N LEU A 152 5.85 13.16 -5.58
CA LEU A 152 7.09 13.79 -6.04
C LEU A 152 7.98 14.23 -4.87
N ALA A 153 7.40 14.79 -3.80
CA ALA A 153 8.15 15.17 -2.61
C ALA A 153 8.81 13.95 -1.95
N TYR A 154 8.10 12.83 -1.84
CA TYR A 154 8.62 11.58 -1.30
C TYR A 154 9.83 11.07 -2.09
N GLU A 155 9.74 11.01 -3.42
CA GLU A 155 10.83 10.48 -4.25
C GLU A 155 11.99 11.48 -4.43
N ARG A 156 11.71 12.78 -4.47
CA ARG A 156 12.75 13.81 -4.58
C ARG A 156 13.45 14.09 -3.27
N SER A 157 12.88 13.66 -2.14
CA SER A 157 13.48 13.85 -0.82
C SER A 157 14.88 13.24 -0.75
N GLY A 158 15.88 14.11 -0.59
CA GLY A 158 17.26 13.75 -0.30
C GLY A 158 17.53 13.44 1.18
N ASP A 159 16.50 13.54 2.03
CA ASP A 159 16.62 13.16 3.43
C ASP A 159 16.70 11.62 3.53
N MET A 160 17.89 11.13 3.86
CA MET A 160 18.19 9.72 4.11
C MET A 160 18.14 9.38 5.61
N GLY A 161 17.41 10.18 6.39
CA GLY A 161 17.25 10.03 7.84
C GLY A 161 16.51 8.76 8.28
N LEU A 162 16.37 8.62 9.60
CA LEU A 162 15.84 7.41 10.26
C LEU A 162 14.42 7.04 9.83
N TRP A 163 13.62 7.99 9.35
CA TRP A 163 12.25 7.73 8.92
C TRP A 163 12.20 6.68 7.81
N ARG A 164 13.15 6.68 6.86
CA ARG A 164 13.26 5.68 5.77
C ARG A 164 13.59 4.26 6.25
N ARG A 165 13.91 4.10 7.54
CA ARG A 165 14.18 2.82 8.19
C ARG A 165 13.18 2.50 9.28
N THR A 166 12.19 3.36 9.50
CA THR A 166 11.22 3.19 10.59
C THR A 166 9.90 2.65 10.07
N ILE A 167 9.40 1.59 10.70
CA ILE A 167 8.11 0.97 10.43
C ILE A 167 7.27 1.14 11.67
N HIS A 168 6.17 1.89 11.54
CA HIS A 168 5.23 2.10 12.63
C HIS A 168 4.09 1.11 12.52
N CYS A 169 4.01 0.15 13.45
CA CYS A 169 2.90 -0.77 13.56
C CYS A 169 1.88 -0.25 14.59
N VAL A 170 0.63 -0.12 14.18
CA VAL A 170 -0.51 0.20 15.04
C VAL A 170 -1.49 -0.98 15.00
N ALA A 171 -1.87 -1.51 16.16
CA ALA A 171 -2.72 -2.68 16.25
C ALA A 171 -3.98 -2.41 17.09
N GLY A 172 -5.13 -2.83 16.56
CA GLY A 172 -6.37 -3.00 17.31
C GLY A 172 -6.41 -4.36 18.01
N VAL A 173 -7.41 -4.58 18.87
CA VAL A 173 -7.60 -5.87 19.54
C VAL A 173 -8.25 -6.86 18.57
N GLY A 174 -7.76 -8.11 18.50
CA GLY A 174 -8.31 -9.13 17.60
C GLY A 174 -9.77 -9.47 17.91
N GLY A 175 -10.07 -9.73 19.19
CA GLY A 175 -11.44 -9.98 19.64
C GLY A 175 -11.95 -11.38 19.29
N PHE A 176 -11.04 -12.31 18.95
CA PHE A 176 -11.37 -13.71 18.64
C PHE A 176 -11.34 -14.63 19.87
N GLY A 177 -10.99 -14.07 21.03
CA GLY A 177 -10.86 -14.77 22.30
C GLY A 177 -9.38 -14.94 22.70
N PRO A 178 -9.07 -15.05 24.01
CA PRO A 178 -7.70 -14.88 24.51
C PRO A 178 -6.66 -15.84 23.92
N LEU A 179 -7.05 -17.10 23.70
CA LEU A 179 -6.15 -18.11 23.13
C LEU A 179 -5.78 -17.77 21.69
N LEU A 180 -6.78 -17.43 20.88
CA LEU A 180 -6.60 -17.14 19.46
C LEU A 180 -5.86 -15.82 19.26
N ASP A 181 -6.23 -14.79 20.00
CA ASP A 181 -5.53 -13.51 19.99
C ASP A 181 -4.05 -13.71 20.36
N GLY A 182 -3.73 -14.57 21.34
CA GLY A 182 -2.34 -14.89 21.71
C GLY A 182 -1.53 -15.62 20.62
N VAL A 183 -2.16 -16.49 19.84
CA VAL A 183 -1.52 -17.16 18.68
C VAL A 183 -1.25 -16.16 17.57
N LEU A 184 -2.21 -15.29 17.25
CA LEU A 184 -2.06 -14.23 16.26
C LEU A 184 -0.95 -13.25 16.65
N GLU A 185 -0.94 -12.79 17.90
CA GLU A 185 0.12 -11.93 18.45
C GLU A 185 1.51 -12.57 18.32
N SER A 186 1.61 -13.86 18.65
CA SER A 186 2.88 -14.60 18.56
C SER A 186 3.36 -14.73 17.11
N SER A 187 2.44 -14.87 16.17
CA SER A 187 2.73 -14.99 14.75
C SER A 187 3.21 -13.66 14.17
N VAL A 188 2.51 -12.56 14.49
CA VAL A 188 2.95 -11.20 14.11
C VAL A 188 4.35 -10.92 14.64
N ARG A 189 4.61 -11.24 15.92
CA ARG A 189 5.95 -11.11 16.51
C ARG A 189 6.99 -11.90 15.72
N TYR A 190 6.72 -13.17 15.42
CA TYR A 190 7.64 -14.02 14.66
C TYR A 190 7.96 -13.45 13.27
N PHE A 191 6.95 -13.05 12.50
CA PHE A 191 7.19 -12.51 11.14
C PHE A 191 7.95 -11.19 11.16
N LEU A 192 7.64 -10.31 12.12
CA LEU A 192 8.37 -9.06 12.29
C LEU A 192 9.82 -9.29 12.70
N THR A 193 10.11 -10.26 13.57
CA THR A 193 11.49 -10.52 14.03
C THR A 193 12.34 -11.25 12.99
N GLU A 194 11.75 -12.20 12.25
CA GLU A 194 12.51 -13.03 11.30
C GLU A 194 12.67 -12.36 9.93
N THR A 195 11.70 -11.56 9.49
CA THR A 195 11.69 -11.04 8.10
C THR A 195 12.21 -9.61 8.02
N VAL A 196 12.01 -8.78 9.05
CA VAL A 196 12.48 -7.39 9.05
C VAL A 196 13.95 -7.36 9.48
N PRO A 197 14.89 -6.93 8.60
CA PRO A 197 16.30 -6.95 8.94
C PRO A 197 16.62 -6.04 10.14
N PRO A 198 17.65 -6.32 10.95
CA PRO A 198 18.07 -5.48 12.09
C PRO A 198 18.39 -4.03 11.72
N ALA A 199 18.63 -3.77 10.43
CA ALA A 199 18.79 -2.43 9.91
C ALA A 199 17.50 -1.59 10.02
N TYR A 200 16.32 -2.16 10.21
CA TYR A 200 15.07 -1.41 10.31
C TYR A 200 14.61 -1.31 11.76
N ARG A 201 13.97 -0.18 12.08
CA ARG A 201 13.38 0.07 13.38
C ARG A 201 11.87 -0.16 13.29
N VAL A 202 11.39 -1.16 14.01
CA VAL A 202 9.95 -1.41 14.15
C VAL A 202 9.47 -0.81 15.47
N THR A 203 8.38 -0.05 15.46
CA THR A 203 7.69 0.41 16.68
C THR A 203 6.31 -0.20 16.75
N MET A 204 5.81 -0.51 17.95
CA MET A 204 4.47 -1.04 18.14
C MET A 204 3.62 -0.09 19.00
N THR A 205 2.36 0.12 18.61
CA THR A 205 1.32 0.79 19.39
C THR A 205 0.09 -0.10 19.36
N TYR A 206 -0.20 -0.79 20.47
CA TYR A 206 -1.18 -1.89 20.49
C TYR A 206 -2.31 -1.62 21.49
N ALA A 207 -3.57 -1.63 21.03
CA ALA A 207 -4.75 -1.30 21.83
C ALA A 207 -5.17 -2.36 22.87
N ALA A 208 -4.30 -3.32 23.19
CA ALA A 208 -4.59 -4.35 24.20
C ALA A 208 -4.20 -3.88 25.61
N PRO A 209 -5.17 -3.76 26.54
CA PRO A 209 -4.89 -3.43 27.94
C PRO A 209 -3.87 -4.39 28.56
N GLY A 210 -2.86 -3.84 29.24
CA GLY A 210 -1.80 -4.61 29.88
C GLY A 210 -0.62 -4.96 28.97
N SER A 211 -0.70 -4.68 27.67
CA SER A 211 0.47 -4.75 26.79
C SER A 211 1.48 -3.65 27.13
N PRO A 212 2.80 -3.91 27.12
CA PRO A 212 3.82 -2.87 27.26
C PRO A 212 3.81 -1.86 26.10
N TYR A 213 3.11 -2.18 25.01
CA TYR A 213 2.97 -1.32 23.83
C TYR A 213 1.63 -0.57 23.81
N CYS A 214 0.81 -0.66 24.86
CA CYS A 214 -0.47 0.04 24.96
C CYS A 214 -0.30 1.41 25.62
N PRO A 215 -0.40 2.53 24.89
CA PRO A 215 -0.58 3.84 25.53
C PRO A 215 -1.94 3.88 26.25
N PRO A 216 -2.19 4.90 27.10
CA PRO A 216 -3.51 5.08 27.71
C PRO A 216 -4.61 5.07 26.64
N LEU A 217 -5.65 4.26 26.84
CA LEU A 217 -6.69 4.05 25.82
C LEU A 217 -7.42 5.35 25.43
N ASP A 218 -7.60 6.26 26.38
CA ASP A 218 -8.23 7.56 26.12
C ASP A 218 -7.39 8.47 25.20
N SER A 219 -6.07 8.25 25.10
CA SER A 219 -5.15 8.96 24.19
C SER A 219 -4.64 8.09 23.04
N PHE A 220 -5.19 6.88 22.85
CA PHE A 220 -4.68 5.93 21.85
C PHE A 220 -4.76 6.49 20.43
N SER A 221 -5.86 7.14 20.06
CA SER A 221 -6.02 7.76 18.74
C SER A 221 -4.96 8.84 18.48
N GLN A 222 -4.66 9.66 19.49
CA GLN A 222 -3.59 10.66 19.42
C GLN A 222 -2.22 9.99 19.29
N ALA A 223 -1.99 8.88 20.00
CA ALA A 223 -0.76 8.11 19.89
C ALA A 223 -0.59 7.50 18.50
N ALA A 224 -1.67 6.97 17.90
CA ALA A 224 -1.67 6.43 16.55
C ALA A 224 -1.37 7.50 15.49
N ALA A 225 -2.03 8.66 15.58
CA ALA A 225 -1.74 9.82 14.72
C ALA A 225 -0.33 10.37 14.96
N ALA A 226 0.16 10.36 16.20
CA ALA A 226 1.52 10.77 16.53
C ALA A 226 2.56 9.82 15.90
N ARG A 227 2.35 8.49 15.93
CA ARG A 227 3.21 7.53 15.21
C ARG A 227 3.26 7.83 13.71
N PHE A 228 2.13 8.18 13.11
CA PHE A 228 2.10 8.60 11.70
C PHE A 228 2.91 9.90 11.49
N ASN A 229 2.69 10.89 12.36
CA ASN A 229 3.31 12.22 12.27
C ASN A 229 4.80 12.26 12.61
N GLU A 230 5.33 11.25 13.30
CA GLU A 230 6.77 11.03 13.49
C GLU A 230 7.49 10.81 12.15
N GLY A 231 6.76 10.40 11.11
CA GLY A 231 7.32 10.03 9.82
C GLY A 231 7.96 8.65 9.86
N GLY A 232 7.72 7.88 8.81
CA GLY A 232 8.20 6.51 8.70
C GLY A 232 8.24 6.07 7.26
N TRP A 233 8.85 4.93 7.03
CA TRP A 233 8.84 4.31 5.72
C TRP A 233 7.49 3.65 5.47
N PHE A 234 6.99 2.94 6.49
CA PHE A 234 5.67 2.33 6.51
C PHE A 234 4.92 2.69 7.79
N TRP A 235 3.61 2.88 7.65
CA TRP A 235 2.65 2.90 8.74
C TRP A 235 1.66 1.76 8.51
N VAL A 236 1.77 0.70 9.32
CA VAL A 236 1.02 -0.54 9.16
C VAL A 236 -0.03 -0.62 10.24
N TYR A 237 -1.30 -0.64 9.85
CA TYR A 237 -2.40 -0.92 10.73
C TYR A 237 -2.82 -2.39 10.66
N MET A 238 -3.05 -3.01 11.81
CA MET A 238 -3.54 -4.39 11.93
C MET A 238 -4.76 -4.43 12.84
N GLY A 239 -5.92 -4.84 12.34
CA GLY A 239 -7.13 -4.92 13.15
C GLY A 239 -8.41 -4.80 12.34
N HIS A 240 -9.50 -4.43 13.01
CA HIS A 240 -10.78 -4.21 12.36
C HIS A 240 -10.82 -2.87 11.63
N GLY A 241 -11.56 -2.82 10.54
CA GLY A 241 -11.75 -1.62 9.74
C GLY A 241 -13.18 -1.48 9.27
N ARG A 242 -13.56 -0.24 8.99
CA ARG A 242 -14.82 0.20 8.39
C ARG A 242 -14.47 1.13 7.23
N PRO A 243 -15.38 1.34 6.26
CA PRO A 243 -15.12 2.25 5.14
C PRO A 243 -14.60 3.62 5.59
N GLU A 244 -15.21 4.19 6.63
CA GLU A 244 -14.91 5.54 7.12
C GLU A 244 -13.87 5.60 8.26
N GLY A 245 -13.30 4.48 8.70
CA GLY A 245 -12.39 4.49 9.84
C GLY A 245 -11.89 3.13 10.33
N LEU A 246 -10.89 3.17 11.20
CA LEU A 246 -10.32 2.00 11.88
C LEU A 246 -11.12 1.63 13.13
N ASP A 247 -10.76 0.53 13.77
CA ASP A 247 -11.46 0.05 14.96
C ASP A 247 -11.58 1.08 16.10
N TRP A 248 -12.50 0.83 17.03
CA TRP A 248 -12.68 1.64 18.23
C TRP A 248 -11.82 1.12 19.38
N VAL A 249 -11.17 2.04 20.09
CA VAL A 249 -10.66 1.78 21.44
C VAL A 249 -11.72 2.13 22.47
N ARG A 250 -11.78 1.38 23.56
CA ARG A 250 -12.72 1.62 24.67
C ARG A 250 -11.96 2.08 25.90
N GLY A 251 -11.82 3.41 26.04
CA GLY A 251 -11.20 4.04 27.20
C GLY A 251 -12.22 4.38 28.30
N ALA A 252 -11.73 4.91 29.43
CA ALA A 252 -12.58 5.32 30.55
C ALA A 252 -13.55 6.45 30.17
N SER A 253 -13.18 7.26 29.18
CA SER A 253 -13.99 8.36 28.67
C SER A 253 -14.99 7.94 27.58
N GLY A 254 -15.10 6.65 27.27
CA GLY A 254 -15.98 6.11 26.23
C GLY A 254 -15.23 5.61 24.98
N PRO A 255 -15.97 5.06 23.99
CA PRO A 255 -15.39 4.58 22.75
C PRO A 255 -14.87 5.73 21.88
N ARG A 256 -13.70 5.56 21.28
CA ARG A 256 -13.11 6.48 20.30
C ARG A 256 -12.52 5.70 19.13
N PRO A 257 -12.59 6.20 17.88
CA PRO A 257 -11.92 5.54 16.76
C PRO A 257 -10.41 5.62 16.94
N ILE A 258 -9.67 4.62 16.47
CA ILE A 258 -8.21 4.69 16.39
C ILE A 258 -7.81 5.80 15.40
N LEU A 259 -8.42 5.80 14.22
CA LEU A 259 -8.33 6.84 13.20
C LEU A 259 -9.59 6.79 12.33
N ASP A 260 -10.19 7.93 12.03
CA ASP A 260 -11.33 8.05 11.11
C ASP A 260 -11.16 9.25 10.16
N ARG A 261 -12.07 9.41 9.18
CA ARG A 261 -12.00 10.50 8.18
C ARG A 261 -11.84 11.90 8.81
N PRO A 262 -12.65 12.33 9.80
CA PRO A 262 -12.46 13.62 10.46
C PRO A 262 -11.05 13.85 11.01
N GLN A 263 -10.42 12.79 11.53
CA GLN A 263 -9.08 12.85 12.11
C GLN A 263 -7.94 12.88 11.08
N VAL A 264 -8.19 12.62 9.79
CA VAL A 264 -7.17 12.71 8.73
C VAL A 264 -6.57 14.11 8.66
N THR A 265 -7.35 15.14 8.97
CA THR A 265 -6.89 16.54 9.05
C THR A 265 -5.85 16.80 10.13
N GLN A 266 -5.53 15.82 10.98
CA GLN A 266 -4.49 15.87 12.00
C GLN A 266 -3.17 15.25 11.54
N LEU A 267 -3.15 14.61 10.37
CA LEU A 267 -1.94 14.02 9.80
C LEU A 267 -1.06 15.11 9.18
N ARG A 268 0.24 15.01 9.39
CA ARG A 268 1.26 16.01 9.02
C ARG A 268 2.50 15.40 8.35
N ALA A 269 2.79 14.12 8.60
CA ALA A 269 3.95 13.42 8.05
C ALA A 269 5.29 14.21 8.16
N ASN A 270 5.56 14.81 9.33
CA ASN A 270 6.58 15.85 9.51
C ASN A 270 7.99 15.47 9.07
N ALA A 271 8.34 14.18 9.13
CA ALA A 271 9.65 13.66 8.75
C ALA A 271 9.56 12.63 7.61
N GLY A 272 8.63 12.82 6.66
CA GLY A 272 8.46 11.95 5.49
C GLY A 272 7.13 11.20 5.52
N ALA A 273 6.40 11.28 4.40
CA ALA A 273 5.11 10.61 4.22
C ALA A 273 5.31 9.09 4.14
N PRO A 274 4.77 8.31 5.10
CA PRO A 274 4.88 6.85 5.04
C PRO A 274 4.02 6.30 3.89
N LEU A 275 4.32 5.06 3.51
CA LEU A 275 3.35 4.19 2.86
C LEU A 275 2.42 3.62 3.94
N ALA A 276 1.11 3.82 3.80
CA ALA A 276 0.14 3.23 4.72
C ALA A 276 -0.27 1.83 4.23
N VAL A 277 -0.31 0.86 5.13
CA VAL A 277 -0.76 -0.50 4.84
C VAL A 277 -1.86 -0.86 5.84
N PHE A 278 -3.07 -1.08 5.33
CA PHE A 278 -4.22 -1.52 6.12
C PHE A 278 -4.36 -3.04 6.00
N LEU A 279 -3.88 -3.76 7.02
CA LEU A 279 -4.24 -5.15 7.27
C LEU A 279 -5.56 -5.18 8.05
N ALA A 280 -6.61 -4.69 7.38
CA ALA A 280 -7.95 -4.50 7.90
C ALA A 280 -9.00 -4.48 6.78
N CYS A 281 -10.27 -4.69 7.15
CA CYS A 281 -11.40 -4.55 6.24
C CYS A 281 -11.54 -3.11 5.73
N TYR A 282 -12.01 -2.96 4.49
CA TYR A 282 -12.47 -1.69 3.89
C TYR A 282 -11.47 -0.51 3.83
N GLY A 283 -10.19 -0.71 4.20
CA GLY A 283 -9.18 0.36 4.16
C GLY A 283 -8.89 0.92 2.76
N GLY A 284 -9.38 0.27 1.71
CA GLY A 284 -9.34 0.74 0.32
C GLY A 284 -10.65 0.46 -0.41
N ALA A 285 -11.81 0.68 0.22
CA ALA A 285 -13.13 0.55 -0.39
C ALA A 285 -13.46 1.72 -1.35
N PHE A 286 -12.62 1.89 -2.38
CA PHE A 286 -12.63 3.03 -3.31
C PHE A 286 -13.84 3.10 -4.26
N ASP A 287 -14.75 2.13 -4.19
CA ASP A 287 -15.98 2.11 -4.99
C ASP A 287 -17.24 2.38 -4.15
N ALA A 288 -17.06 2.72 -2.87
CA ALA A 288 -18.11 3.14 -1.95
C ALA A 288 -18.07 4.68 -1.78
N ASP A 289 -18.72 5.21 -0.73
CA ASP A 289 -18.41 6.56 -0.27
C ASP A 289 -16.91 6.66 0.08
N ASP A 290 -16.32 7.86 -0.05
CA ASP A 290 -14.89 8.13 0.22
C ASP A 290 -14.36 7.35 1.42
N CYS A 291 -13.52 6.34 1.15
CA CYS A 291 -13.00 5.49 2.20
C CYS A 291 -11.83 6.17 2.94
N LEU A 292 -11.47 5.66 4.12
CA LEU A 292 -10.36 6.23 4.91
C LEU A 292 -9.05 6.29 4.11
N GLY A 293 -8.78 5.27 3.27
CA GLY A 293 -7.58 5.22 2.44
C GLY A 293 -7.52 6.35 1.41
N GLU A 294 -8.65 6.71 0.81
CA GLU A 294 -8.75 7.81 -0.15
C GLU A 294 -8.60 9.16 0.53
N GLU A 295 -9.31 9.37 1.64
CA GLU A 295 -9.18 10.60 2.43
C GLU A 295 -7.73 10.83 2.88
N MET A 296 -7.07 9.77 3.35
CA MET A 296 -5.65 9.83 3.70
C MET A 296 -4.78 10.13 2.47
N LEU A 297 -5.01 9.47 1.33
CA LEU A 297 -4.26 9.72 0.10
C LEU A 297 -4.48 11.15 -0.43
N ARG A 298 -5.67 11.72 -0.27
CA ARG A 298 -6.02 13.08 -0.75
C ARG A 298 -5.56 14.19 0.21
N ALA A 299 -5.26 13.87 1.47
CA ALA A 299 -4.79 14.84 2.46
C ALA A 299 -3.31 15.21 2.29
N GLU A 300 -2.98 16.52 2.36
CA GLU A 300 -1.61 17.05 2.23
C GLU A 300 -0.61 16.43 3.21
N GLY A 301 -1.02 16.21 4.47
CA GLY A 301 -0.20 15.56 5.49
C GLY A 301 -0.34 14.04 5.56
N GLY A 302 -1.06 13.43 4.62
CA GLY A 302 -1.32 11.98 4.57
C GLY A 302 -0.19 11.18 3.89
N PRO A 303 -0.37 9.87 3.69
CA PRO A 303 0.65 8.97 3.16
C PRO A 303 0.97 9.24 1.69
N ALA A 304 2.12 8.72 1.24
CA ALA A 304 2.54 8.76 -0.17
C ALA A 304 1.83 7.71 -1.03
N GLY A 305 1.21 6.72 -0.41
CA GLY A 305 0.43 5.65 -1.01
C GLY A 305 -0.22 4.79 0.07
N VAL A 306 -1.30 4.10 -0.29
CA VAL A 306 -2.11 3.28 0.62
C VAL A 306 -2.33 1.90 -0.01
N ILE A 307 -2.03 0.84 0.75
CA ILE A 307 -2.45 -0.52 0.41
C ILE A 307 -3.61 -0.89 1.33
N GLY A 308 -4.74 -1.33 0.77
CA GLY A 308 -5.92 -1.69 1.56
C GLY A 308 -6.89 -2.58 0.80
N ALA A 309 -7.79 -3.23 1.55
CA ALA A 309 -8.84 -4.08 1.02
C ALA A 309 -10.09 -3.27 0.65
N SER A 310 -10.74 -3.61 -0.47
CA SER A 310 -12.02 -3.00 -0.85
C SER A 310 -13.21 -3.49 -0.01
N ARG A 311 -13.08 -4.63 0.67
CA ARG A 311 -14.17 -5.33 1.37
C ARG A 311 -13.71 -5.94 2.70
N VAL A 312 -14.55 -6.77 3.31
CA VAL A 312 -14.16 -7.62 4.45
C VAL A 312 -12.97 -8.48 4.05
N ALA A 313 -11.89 -8.36 4.80
CA ALA A 313 -10.66 -9.12 4.62
C ALA A 313 -10.53 -10.15 5.74
N MET A 314 -10.21 -11.39 5.37
CA MET A 314 -10.10 -12.51 6.28
C MET A 314 -8.66 -12.65 6.81
N PRO A 315 -8.46 -13.08 8.07
CA PRO A 315 -7.15 -13.04 8.69
C PRO A 315 -6.05 -13.82 7.96
N TYR A 316 -6.36 -14.99 7.38
CA TYR A 316 -5.33 -15.82 6.75
C TYR A 316 -4.88 -15.27 5.40
N GLY A 317 -5.82 -14.81 4.57
CA GLY A 317 -5.50 -14.15 3.32
C GLY A 317 -4.70 -12.85 3.54
N MET A 318 -5.06 -12.06 4.56
CA MET A 318 -4.28 -10.87 4.95
C MET A 318 -2.88 -11.21 5.42
N ALA A 319 -2.73 -12.21 6.30
CA ALA A 319 -1.42 -12.63 6.78
C ALA A 319 -0.54 -13.17 5.64
N SER A 320 -1.14 -13.93 4.71
CA SER A 320 -0.47 -14.44 3.51
C SER A 320 0.02 -13.29 2.61
N LEU A 321 -0.81 -12.27 2.39
CA LEU A 321 -0.42 -11.09 1.62
C LEU A 321 0.70 -10.31 2.32
N ALA A 322 0.58 -10.12 3.64
CA ALA A 322 1.57 -9.39 4.43
C ALA A 322 2.95 -10.07 4.37
N VAL A 323 3.01 -11.40 4.49
CA VAL A 323 4.28 -12.13 4.33
C VAL A 323 4.86 -11.95 2.92
N GLY A 324 4.03 -12.04 1.88
CA GLY A 324 4.48 -11.77 0.51
C GLY A 324 5.02 -10.34 0.35
N LEU A 325 4.36 -9.34 0.92
CA LEU A 325 4.86 -7.95 0.92
C LEU A 325 6.19 -7.82 1.67
N LEU A 326 6.34 -8.49 2.82
CA LEU A 326 7.60 -8.49 3.56
C LEU A 326 8.74 -9.11 2.75
N ASP A 327 8.48 -10.18 1.98
CA ASP A 327 9.48 -10.80 1.10
C ASP A 327 9.90 -9.86 -0.02
N GLU A 328 8.92 -9.28 -0.71
CA GLU A 328 9.20 -8.34 -1.80
C GLU A 328 9.98 -7.13 -1.32
N VAL A 329 9.65 -6.60 -0.14
CA VAL A 329 10.35 -5.44 0.43
C VAL A 329 11.73 -5.83 0.96
N PHE A 330 11.87 -6.88 1.77
CA PHE A 330 13.11 -7.10 2.53
C PHE A 330 14.05 -8.13 1.91
N VAL A 331 13.51 -9.11 1.18
CA VAL A 331 14.28 -10.21 0.57
C VAL A 331 14.59 -9.89 -0.89
N HIS A 332 13.56 -9.63 -1.70
CA HIS A 332 13.72 -9.35 -3.12
C HIS A 332 14.10 -7.90 -3.41
N GLN A 333 13.83 -6.98 -2.47
CA GLN A 333 14.08 -5.54 -2.61
C GLN A 333 13.50 -4.97 -3.90
N THR A 334 12.24 -5.34 -4.15
CA THR A 334 11.54 -5.00 -5.36
C THR A 334 11.46 -3.48 -5.54
N PRO A 335 11.74 -2.93 -6.74
CA PRO A 335 12.06 -1.52 -6.88
C PRO A 335 10.92 -0.56 -6.55
N THR A 336 9.67 -0.98 -6.76
CA THR A 336 8.49 -0.13 -6.61
C THR A 336 7.44 -0.80 -5.73
N VAL A 337 6.62 0.03 -5.07
CA VAL A 337 5.50 -0.46 -4.24
C VAL A 337 4.46 -1.22 -5.06
N GLY A 338 4.25 -0.81 -6.32
CA GLY A 338 3.31 -1.49 -7.22
C GLY A 338 3.76 -2.90 -7.57
N GLU A 339 5.05 -3.07 -7.88
CA GLU A 339 5.62 -4.40 -8.16
C GLU A 339 5.64 -5.28 -6.91
N ALA A 340 5.94 -4.72 -5.73
CA ALA A 340 5.88 -5.47 -4.48
C ALA A 340 4.46 -6.00 -4.22
N LEU A 341 3.42 -5.18 -4.45
CA LEU A 341 2.04 -5.64 -4.35
C LEU A 341 1.66 -6.64 -5.46
N LEU A 342 2.15 -6.43 -6.69
CA LEU A 342 1.94 -7.34 -7.81
C LEU A 342 2.44 -8.75 -7.47
N HIS A 343 3.72 -8.89 -7.11
CA HIS A 343 4.32 -10.18 -6.82
C HIS A 343 3.71 -10.84 -5.58
N ALA A 344 3.39 -10.06 -4.53
CA ALA A 344 2.68 -10.59 -3.37
C ALA A 344 1.30 -11.15 -3.73
N ARG A 345 0.56 -10.51 -4.67
CA ARG A 345 -0.71 -11.03 -5.20
C ARG A 345 -0.50 -12.27 -6.06
N GLN A 346 0.51 -12.30 -6.92
CA GLN A 346 0.85 -13.48 -7.71
C GLN A 346 1.16 -14.68 -6.81
N ALA A 347 1.91 -14.47 -5.72
CA ALA A 347 2.21 -15.51 -4.72
C ALA A 347 0.96 -16.04 -4.01
N LEU A 348 -0.09 -15.22 -3.83
CA LEU A 348 -1.39 -15.70 -3.33
C LEU A 348 -2.10 -16.60 -4.34
N LEU A 349 -2.00 -16.31 -5.64
CA LEU A 349 -2.65 -17.05 -6.71
C LEU A 349 -1.91 -18.34 -7.09
N GLN A 350 -0.63 -18.46 -6.70
CA GLN A 350 0.15 -19.68 -6.90
C GLN A 350 -0.43 -20.86 -6.10
N HIS A 351 -0.59 -21.97 -6.81
CA HIS A 351 -1.39 -23.11 -6.36
C HIS A 351 -0.60 -24.04 -5.44
N ASP A 352 0.67 -24.29 -5.75
CA ASP A 352 1.54 -25.08 -4.89
C ASP A 352 2.16 -24.17 -3.83
N PRO A 353 2.12 -24.58 -2.55
CA PRO A 353 3.01 -23.96 -1.59
C PRO A 353 4.42 -24.20 -2.12
N ALA A 354 5.14 -23.12 -2.41
CA ALA A 354 6.59 -23.20 -2.36
C ALA A 354 6.95 -23.89 -1.04
N ASP A 355 8.09 -24.57 -0.97
CA ASP A 355 8.58 -25.21 0.25
C ASP A 355 8.86 -24.22 1.42
N ASP A 356 8.29 -23.02 1.39
CA ASP A 356 8.35 -21.97 2.38
C ASP A 356 7.76 -22.43 3.73
N PRO A 357 8.60 -22.59 4.77
CA PRO A 357 8.16 -22.93 6.12
C PRO A 357 7.19 -21.91 6.73
N ARG A 358 7.27 -20.64 6.33
CA ARG A 358 6.37 -19.58 6.81
C ARG A 358 4.97 -19.75 6.27
N ARG A 359 4.85 -20.15 5.00
CA ARG A 359 3.55 -20.49 4.41
C ARG A 359 2.91 -21.68 5.11
N LYS A 360 3.71 -22.74 5.38
CA LYS A 360 3.27 -23.91 6.14
C LYS A 360 2.83 -23.55 7.56
N LEU A 361 3.54 -22.65 8.24
CA LEU A 361 3.15 -22.14 9.55
C LEU A 361 1.81 -21.38 9.49
N LEU A 362 1.65 -20.47 8.52
CA LEU A 362 0.39 -19.74 8.33
C LEU A 362 -0.77 -20.70 8.03
N ASP A 363 -0.56 -21.69 7.17
CA ASP A 363 -1.57 -22.70 6.84
C ASP A 363 -1.95 -23.53 8.07
N ALA A 364 -0.98 -23.92 8.91
CA ALA A 364 -1.22 -24.66 10.15
C ALA A 364 -2.01 -23.84 11.17
N ILE A 365 -1.68 -22.56 11.31
CA ILE A 365 -2.44 -21.63 12.15
C ILE A 365 -3.86 -21.50 11.60
N ALA A 366 -4.00 -21.22 10.30
CA ALA A 366 -5.29 -21.04 9.63
C ALA A 366 -6.19 -22.27 9.71
N ALA A 367 -5.64 -23.48 9.64
CA ALA A 367 -6.40 -24.71 9.81
C ALA A 367 -7.06 -24.82 11.20
N GLY A 368 -6.49 -24.20 12.23
CA GLY A 368 -7.05 -24.17 13.57
C GLY A 368 -7.99 -22.98 13.86
N ILE A 369 -7.98 -21.94 13.02
CA ILE A 369 -8.55 -20.64 13.39
C ILE A 369 -9.39 -19.97 12.30
N SER A 370 -9.18 -20.30 11.02
CA SER A 370 -9.90 -19.64 9.93
C SER A 370 -11.36 -20.09 9.99
N PRO A 371 -12.30 -19.15 10.13
CA PRO A 371 -13.71 -19.51 10.12
C PRO A 371 -14.14 -20.01 8.71
N ALA A 372 -13.28 -19.85 7.70
CA ALA A 372 -13.43 -20.36 6.34
C ALA A 372 -12.58 -21.62 6.04
N HIS A 373 -12.31 -22.47 7.05
CA HIS A 373 -11.49 -23.68 6.96
C HIS A 373 -11.74 -24.57 5.71
N GLU A 374 -12.94 -24.51 5.13
CA GLU A 374 -13.34 -25.25 3.93
C GLU A 374 -12.70 -24.75 2.62
N SER A 375 -12.09 -23.55 2.56
CA SER A 375 -11.39 -23.08 1.35
C SER A 375 -10.34 -21.97 1.57
N LEU A 376 -9.21 -22.32 2.20
CA LEU A 376 -8.04 -21.43 2.32
C LEU A 376 -7.58 -20.87 0.96
N ARG A 377 -7.70 -21.66 -0.10
CA ARG A 377 -7.40 -21.21 -1.47
C ARG A 377 -8.34 -20.10 -1.92
N ALA A 378 -9.66 -20.27 -1.78
CA ALA A 378 -10.60 -19.22 -2.19
C ALA A 378 -10.39 -17.94 -1.36
N GLU A 379 -10.06 -18.08 -0.07
CA GLU A 379 -9.71 -16.94 0.77
C GLU A 379 -8.50 -16.17 0.19
N ARG A 380 -7.41 -16.85 -0.19
CA ARG A 380 -6.27 -16.19 -0.85
C ARG A 380 -6.67 -15.49 -2.16
N GLU A 381 -7.43 -16.18 -3.00
CA GLU A 381 -7.85 -15.64 -4.30
C GLU A 381 -8.70 -14.37 -4.14
N GLU A 382 -9.56 -14.31 -3.11
CA GLU A 382 -10.29 -13.08 -2.77
C GLU A 382 -9.35 -11.96 -2.33
N HIS A 383 -8.34 -12.27 -1.51
CA HIS A 383 -7.37 -11.26 -1.05
C HIS A 383 -6.53 -10.72 -2.20
N ALA A 384 -6.11 -11.59 -3.11
CA ALA A 384 -5.46 -11.19 -4.35
C ALA A 384 -6.38 -10.33 -5.24
N ALA A 385 -7.69 -10.48 -5.14
CA ALA A 385 -8.64 -9.64 -5.87
C ALA A 385 -8.94 -8.32 -5.19
N MET A 386 -9.06 -8.27 -3.86
CA MET A 386 -9.59 -7.10 -3.13
C MET A 386 -8.54 -6.17 -2.55
N PHE A 387 -7.26 -6.56 -2.49
CA PHE A 387 -6.19 -5.66 -2.04
C PHE A 387 -5.62 -4.86 -3.22
N HIS A 388 -5.60 -3.53 -3.08
CA HIS A 388 -5.15 -2.60 -4.10
C HIS A 388 -4.20 -1.55 -3.54
N LEU A 389 -3.49 -0.90 -4.47
CA LEU A 389 -2.71 0.29 -4.20
C LEU A 389 -3.50 1.53 -4.61
N LEU A 390 -3.93 2.33 -3.63
CA LEU A 390 -4.33 3.71 -3.85
C LEU A 390 -3.06 4.57 -3.81
N GLY A 391 -2.58 4.97 -4.98
CA GLY A 391 -1.31 5.66 -5.15
C GLY A 391 -0.61 5.27 -6.45
N ASP A 392 0.63 5.75 -6.57
CA ASP A 392 1.44 5.54 -7.75
C ASP A 392 2.14 4.17 -7.72
N PRO A 393 1.85 3.25 -8.66
CA PRO A 393 2.52 1.95 -8.70
C PRO A 393 4.00 2.04 -9.05
N LEU A 394 4.47 3.16 -9.63
CA LEU A 394 5.89 3.43 -9.88
C LEU A 394 6.61 4.04 -8.67
N LEU A 395 5.93 4.26 -7.53
CA LEU A 395 6.56 4.84 -6.34
C LEU A 395 7.71 3.94 -5.86
N ARG A 396 8.93 4.50 -5.86
CA ARG A 396 10.15 3.75 -5.55
C ARG A 396 10.30 3.42 -4.08
N LEU A 397 10.60 2.15 -3.79
CA LEU A 397 11.04 1.69 -2.48
C LEU A 397 12.56 1.92 -2.35
N ARG A 398 12.96 2.79 -1.43
CA ARG A 398 14.38 3.14 -1.22
C ARG A 398 14.92 2.42 0.00
N HIS A 399 15.76 1.42 -0.23
CA HIS A 399 16.45 0.70 0.82
C HIS A 399 17.65 1.47 1.37
N PRO A 400 18.03 1.25 2.64
CA PRO A 400 19.25 1.79 3.22
C PRO A 400 20.49 1.32 2.45
N LEU A 401 21.42 2.25 2.22
CA LEU A 401 22.72 1.93 1.65
C LEU A 401 23.65 1.37 2.72
N THR A 402 24.53 0.44 2.33
CA THR A 402 25.58 -0.07 3.20
C THR A 402 26.66 0.99 3.43
N LEU A 403 27.00 1.25 4.70
CA LEU A 403 28.14 2.07 5.08
C LEU A 403 29.32 1.16 5.46
N PRO A 404 30.35 0.98 4.61
CA PRO A 404 31.49 0.16 4.96
C PRO A 404 32.33 0.86 6.04
N LEU A 405 32.46 0.20 7.19
CA LEU A 405 33.31 0.63 8.30
C LEU A 405 34.51 -0.33 8.43
N ARG A 406 35.69 0.21 8.71
CA ARG A 406 36.91 -0.52 9.05
C ARG A 406 37.35 -0.08 10.43
N ALA A 407 37.63 -1.03 11.29
CA ALA A 407 38.18 -0.74 12.61
C ALA A 407 39.61 -1.28 12.67
N ASP A 408 40.56 -0.39 12.91
CA ASP A 408 41.95 -0.77 13.14
C ASP A 408 42.08 -1.16 14.62
N VAL A 409 41.94 -2.46 14.92
CA VAL A 409 42.01 -3.00 16.29
C VAL A 409 43.46 -3.31 16.63
N ASP A 410 44.09 -2.52 17.51
CA ASP A 410 45.33 -2.93 18.15
C ASP A 410 45.00 -3.87 19.32
N GLN A 411 45.19 -5.18 19.11
CA GLN A 411 44.76 -6.25 20.03
C GLN A 411 45.52 -6.27 21.38
N THR A 412 46.45 -5.34 21.61
CA THR A 412 47.40 -5.37 22.73
C THR A 412 47.08 -4.40 23.88
N ALA A 413 46.08 -3.53 23.76
CA ALA A 413 45.74 -2.55 24.79
C ALA A 413 44.30 -2.74 25.32
N PRO A 414 44.11 -3.27 26.56
CA PRO A 414 42.80 -3.38 27.21
C PRO A 414 42.06 -2.04 27.36
N ASP A 415 42.81 -0.93 27.32
CA ASP A 415 42.32 0.45 27.42
C ASP A 415 42.54 1.26 26.12
N GLY A 416 42.71 0.58 24.98
CA GLY A 416 43.02 1.21 23.69
C GLY A 416 41.85 1.95 23.05
N GLN A 417 42.13 3.08 22.38
CA GLN A 417 41.15 3.74 21.51
C GLN A 417 40.96 2.93 20.22
N LEU A 418 39.71 2.61 19.87
CA LEU A 418 39.37 1.97 18.59
C LEU A 418 39.21 3.03 17.50
N LEU A 419 40.11 3.07 16.52
CA LEU A 419 39.95 3.94 15.35
C LEU A 419 39.04 3.27 14.32
N VAL A 420 37.85 3.82 14.12
CA VAL A 420 36.89 3.39 13.08
C VAL A 420 36.90 4.38 11.92
N ARG A 421 37.08 3.88 10.69
CA ARG A 421 37.11 4.65 9.44
C ARG A 421 36.03 4.16 8.49
N GLY A 422 35.39 5.07 7.75
CA GLY A 422 34.41 4.73 6.72
C GLY A 422 34.11 5.90 5.80
N SER A 423 33.47 5.64 4.67
CA SER A 423 33.03 6.67 3.71
C SER A 423 31.53 6.53 3.46
N ALA A 424 30.78 7.61 3.71
CA ALA A 424 29.33 7.62 3.48
C ALA A 424 29.01 7.77 1.99
N PRO A 425 28.07 6.98 1.44
CA PRO A 425 27.66 7.09 0.04
C PRO A 425 26.75 8.30 -0.22
N CYS A 426 26.28 8.97 0.83
CA CYS A 426 25.43 10.15 0.75
C CYS A 426 25.77 11.14 1.88
N ALA A 427 25.44 12.42 1.69
CA ALA A 427 25.55 13.42 2.73
C ALA A 427 24.51 13.18 3.84
N GLY A 428 24.85 13.52 5.09
CA GLY A 428 23.93 13.38 6.22
C GLY A 428 24.62 13.51 7.58
N ARG A 429 23.87 13.30 8.66
CA ARG A 429 24.39 13.19 10.02
C ARG A 429 24.62 11.71 10.34
N LEU A 430 25.86 11.34 10.63
CA LEU A 430 26.19 10.02 11.17
C LEU A 430 25.92 9.99 12.67
N ARG A 431 25.21 8.96 13.15
CA ARG A 431 25.06 8.65 14.57
C ARG A 431 25.61 7.25 14.82
N LEU A 432 26.52 7.14 15.79
CA LEU A 432 26.99 5.88 16.34
C LEU A 432 26.21 5.68 17.65
N GLU A 433 25.43 4.61 17.74
CA GLU A 433 24.63 4.25 18.92
C GLU A 433 25.17 2.97 19.55
#